data_AF-A0A8S3Q6W9-F1
#
_entry.id   AF-A0A8S3Q6W9-F1
#
_cell.length_a   1.000
_cell.length_b   1.000
_cell.length_c   1.000
_cell.angle_alpha   90.00
_cell.angle_beta   90.00
_cell.angle_gamma   90.00
#
_symmetry.space_group_name_H-M   'P 1'
#
loop_
_entity.id
_entity.type
_entity.pdbx_description
1 polymer ?
#
loop_
_entity_poly.entity_id
_entity_poly.type
_entity_poly.pdbx_seq_one_letter_code
_entity_poly.pdbx_strand_id
1 'polypeptide(L)'
;MNCSQHQDEQMRLFCKECEDIICVQCLLENHQQHNVKGLFESQDIIRNKVNYWCSDNKLATQHDLAETKKQLEEANEKNVQDEAKVEDDIHRCEMQWKNKIEIEAKDLLKTSKEVFEVSRNQIHSLVDEVKFCENEMENPASEDSLIRLYCSLKKCSINKECLKSKYNKDAPLLIQLNAPSGDRLLGCIGRRLWYEKDV
;
A
#
# COMPACT_ATOMS: atom_id res chain seq x y z
N MET A 1 57.93 12.25 22.28
CA MET A 1 56.59 12.86 22.44
C MET A 1 56.69 13.91 23.51
N ASN A 2 56.20 15.12 23.23
CA ASN A 2 56.20 16.21 24.20
C ASN A 2 54.86 16.23 24.93
N CYS A 3 54.86 16.72 26.16
CA CYS A 3 53.65 16.84 26.95
C CYS A 3 52.71 17.90 26.35
N SER A 4 51.41 17.63 26.34
CA SER A 4 50.38 18.56 25.88
C SER A 4 50.19 19.76 26.82
N GLN A 5 50.56 19.61 28.10
CA GLN A 5 50.46 20.65 29.14
C GLN A 5 51.77 21.40 29.35
N HIS A 6 52.91 20.73 29.13
CA HIS A 6 54.25 21.29 29.33
C HIS A 6 55.06 21.14 28.02
N GLN A 7 55.03 22.17 27.17
CA GLN A 7 55.49 22.10 25.77
C GLN A 7 56.97 21.71 25.58
N ASP A 8 57.82 22.04 26.57
CA ASP A 8 59.26 21.77 26.55
C ASP A 8 59.64 20.44 27.23
N GLU A 9 58.68 19.75 27.82
CA GLU A 9 58.91 18.54 28.60
C GLU A 9 58.61 17.27 27.79
N GLN A 10 59.49 16.27 27.95
CA GLN A 10 59.31 14.98 27.29
C GLN A 10 58.54 14.01 28.19
N MET A 11 57.58 13.31 27.59
CA MET A 11 56.82 12.26 28.27
C MET A 11 57.71 11.01 28.37
N ARG A 12 58.19 10.70 29.58
CA ARG A 12 59.17 9.63 29.85
C ARG A 12 58.76 8.71 31.01
N LEU A 13 57.65 9.00 31.65
CA LEU A 13 57.15 8.31 32.83
C LEU A 13 55.80 7.68 32.53
N PHE A 14 55.47 6.56 33.15
CA PHE A 14 54.16 5.93 33.07
C PHE A 14 53.52 5.91 34.46
N CYS A 15 52.33 6.50 34.57
CA CYS A 15 51.53 6.50 35.78
C CYS A 15 50.58 5.30 35.77
N LYS A 16 50.68 4.41 36.77
CA LYS A 16 49.91 3.16 36.79
C LYS A 16 48.43 3.39 37.11
N GLU A 17 48.11 4.37 37.95
CA GLU A 17 46.76 4.69 38.41
C GLU A 17 45.95 5.39 37.31
N CYS A 18 46.59 6.27 36.56
CA CYS A 18 45.97 6.95 35.42
C CYS A 18 46.11 6.17 34.12
N GLU A 19 46.95 5.14 34.11
CA GLU A 19 47.27 4.32 32.95
C GLU A 19 47.76 5.12 31.74
N ASP A 20 48.48 6.22 32.00
CA ASP A 20 48.90 7.21 31.01
C ASP A 20 50.41 7.51 31.08
N ILE A 21 50.97 7.94 29.95
CA ILE A 21 52.35 8.40 29.86
C ILE A 21 52.36 9.88 30.25
N ILE A 22 53.25 10.29 31.16
CA ILE A 22 53.32 11.66 31.68
C ILE A 22 54.75 12.21 31.61
N CYS A 23 54.89 13.53 31.72
CA CYS A 23 56.19 14.17 31.93
C CYS A 23 56.51 14.35 33.42
N VAL A 24 57.73 14.78 33.73
CA VAL A 24 58.17 15.01 35.12
C VAL A 24 57.34 16.11 35.78
N GLN A 25 56.94 17.14 35.04
CA GLN A 25 56.19 18.24 35.62
C GLN A 25 54.74 17.86 35.95
N CYS A 26 54.08 17.07 35.09
CA CYS A 26 52.79 16.44 35.44
C CYS A 26 52.88 15.60 36.72
N LEU A 27 54.00 14.87 36.93
CA LEU A 27 54.21 14.11 38.16
C LEU A 27 54.21 15.02 39.39
N LEU A 28 54.91 16.15 39.32
CA LEU A 28 55.00 17.11 40.41
C LEU A 28 53.71 17.89 40.65
N GLU A 29 52.86 18.10 39.64
CA GLU A 29 51.64 18.88 39.79
C GLU A 29 50.45 18.02 40.20
N ASN A 30 50.23 16.88 39.52
CA ASN A 30 48.97 16.15 39.58
C ASN A 30 49.10 14.66 39.93
N HIS A 31 50.32 14.08 39.92
CA HIS A 31 50.51 12.64 40.15
C HIS A 31 51.48 12.32 41.31
N GLN A 32 51.72 13.25 42.24
CA GLN A 32 52.72 13.08 43.31
C GLN A 32 52.50 11.82 44.18
N GLN A 33 51.24 11.39 44.33
CA GLN A 33 50.86 10.24 45.13
C GLN A 33 50.63 8.96 44.31
N HIS A 34 50.85 9.01 43.00
CA HIS A 34 50.65 7.88 42.10
C HIS A 34 51.93 7.06 41.96
N ASN A 35 51.78 5.76 41.69
CA ASN A 35 52.86 4.86 41.36
C ASN A 35 53.31 5.10 39.92
N VAL A 36 54.45 5.78 39.80
CA VAL A 36 55.02 6.16 38.52
C VAL A 36 56.33 5.43 38.29
N LYS A 37 56.49 4.87 37.08
CA LYS A 37 57.68 4.14 36.65
C LYS A 37 58.26 4.75 35.38
N GLY A 38 59.52 4.42 35.09
CA GLY A 38 60.10 4.77 33.79
C GLY A 38 59.31 4.14 32.66
N LEU A 39 59.15 4.85 31.55
CA LEU A 39 58.45 4.33 30.37
C LEU A 39 59.10 3.03 29.84
N PHE A 40 60.43 2.94 29.90
CA PHE A 40 61.18 1.75 29.50
C PHE A 40 60.85 0.55 30.41
N GLU A 41 60.77 0.76 31.72
CA GLU A 41 60.41 -0.27 32.70
C GLU A 41 58.94 -0.70 32.60
N SER A 42 58.09 0.14 32.02
CA SER A 42 56.65 -0.08 31.87
C SER A 42 56.28 -0.60 30.48
N GLN A 43 57.25 -0.76 29.58
CA GLN A 43 57.02 -1.13 28.19
C GLN A 43 56.29 -2.47 28.05
N ASP A 44 56.67 -3.45 28.87
CA ASP A 44 56.03 -4.77 28.86
C ASP A 44 54.60 -4.71 29.39
N ILE A 45 54.31 -3.85 30.37
CA ILE A 45 52.96 -3.64 30.91
C ILE A 45 52.04 -3.08 29.82
N ILE A 46 52.49 -2.02 29.14
CA ILE A 46 51.75 -1.37 28.06
C ILE A 46 51.56 -2.36 26.89
N ARG A 47 52.63 -3.06 26.48
CA ARG A 47 52.58 -4.05 25.41
C ARG A 47 51.63 -5.20 25.74
N ASN A 48 51.68 -5.75 26.95
CA ASN A 48 50.79 -6.83 27.37
C ASN A 48 49.33 -6.39 27.38
N LYS A 49 49.06 -5.15 27.77
CA LYS A 49 47.71 -4.60 27.76
C LYS A 49 47.20 -4.39 26.33
N VAL A 50 47.97 -3.78 25.45
CA VAL A 50 47.60 -3.65 24.02
C VAL A 50 47.37 -5.03 23.41
N ASN A 51 48.23 -6.00 23.70
CA ASN A 51 48.07 -7.37 23.23
C ASN A 51 46.78 -7.99 23.77
N TYR A 52 46.50 -7.87 25.07
CA TYR A 52 45.26 -8.34 25.69
C TYR A 52 44.03 -7.74 25.00
N TRP A 53 43.96 -6.42 24.86
CA TRP A 53 42.85 -5.74 24.19
C TRP A 53 42.72 -6.17 22.73
N CYS A 54 43.83 -6.37 22.02
CA CYS A 54 43.83 -6.83 20.63
C CYS A 54 43.44 -8.31 20.50
N SER A 55 43.85 -9.18 21.41
CA SER A 55 43.56 -10.62 21.35
C SER A 55 42.15 -10.94 21.82
N ASP A 56 41.69 -10.32 22.92
CA ASP A 56 40.37 -10.57 23.49
C ASP A 56 39.28 -9.95 22.61
N ASN A 57 39.49 -8.71 22.11
CA ASN A 57 38.48 -8.06 21.28
C ASN A 57 38.51 -8.52 19.82
N LYS A 58 39.66 -8.84 19.19
CA LYS A 58 39.64 -9.25 17.77
C LYS A 58 38.84 -10.53 17.56
N LEU A 59 39.02 -11.54 18.39
CA LEU A 59 38.43 -12.85 18.15
C LEU A 59 36.93 -12.85 18.41
N ALA A 60 36.48 -12.25 19.51
CA ALA A 60 35.06 -12.12 19.82
C ALA A 60 34.34 -11.23 18.79
N THR A 61 34.89 -10.05 18.48
CA THR A 61 34.23 -9.12 17.55
C THR A 61 34.24 -9.60 16.10
N GLN A 62 35.28 -10.31 15.64
CA GLN A 62 35.31 -10.83 14.27
C GLN A 62 34.31 -11.97 14.08
N HIS A 63 34.17 -12.86 15.07
CA HIS A 63 33.19 -13.94 15.00
C HIS A 63 31.76 -13.38 15.02
N ASP A 64 31.46 -12.49 15.96
CA ASP A 64 30.12 -11.91 16.09
C ASP A 64 29.74 -11.07 14.86
N LEU A 65 30.70 -10.36 14.27
CA LEU A 65 30.47 -9.55 13.07
C LEU A 65 30.29 -10.42 11.83
N ALA A 66 31.01 -11.55 11.74
CA ALA A 66 30.80 -12.54 10.68
C ALA A 66 29.42 -13.20 10.77
N GLU A 67 29.00 -13.57 11.98
CA GLU A 67 27.67 -14.16 12.22
C GLU A 67 26.55 -13.16 11.94
N THR A 68 26.69 -11.92 12.42
CA THR A 68 25.71 -10.85 12.14
C THR A 68 25.61 -10.58 10.64
N LYS A 69 26.75 -10.56 9.94
CA LYS A 69 26.78 -10.39 8.48
C LYS A 69 26.02 -11.52 7.78
N LYS A 70 26.26 -12.77 8.17
CA LYS A 70 25.58 -13.94 7.61
C LYS A 70 24.07 -13.87 7.84
N GLN A 71 23.64 -13.52 9.05
CA GLN A 71 22.22 -13.34 9.37
C GLN A 71 21.58 -12.22 8.54
N LEU A 72 22.31 -11.13 8.29
CA LEU A 72 21.84 -10.04 7.44
C LEU A 72 21.70 -10.46 5.98
N GLU A 73 22.64 -11.27 5.46
CA GLU A 73 22.59 -11.83 4.12
C GLU A 73 21.38 -12.78 3.97
N GLU A 74 21.16 -13.69 4.92
CA GLU A 74 19.99 -14.59 4.94
C GLU A 74 18.67 -13.82 5.03
N ALA A 75 18.60 -12.79 5.87
CA ALA A 75 17.41 -11.94 5.99
C ALA A 75 17.15 -11.15 4.71
N ASN A 76 18.21 -10.68 4.04
CA ASN A 76 18.08 -9.96 2.78
C ASN A 76 17.59 -10.87 1.65
N GLU A 77 18.13 -12.09 1.54
CA GLU A 77 17.64 -13.10 0.58
C GLU A 77 16.17 -13.42 0.80
N LYS A 78 15.75 -13.59 2.06
CA LYS A 78 14.34 -13.80 2.39
C LYS A 78 13.47 -12.59 2.02
N ASN A 79 13.92 -11.37 2.29
CA ASN A 79 13.19 -10.16 1.92
C ASN A 79 13.00 -10.06 0.41
N VAL A 80 14.01 -10.36 -0.40
CA VAL A 80 13.90 -10.37 -1.87
C VAL A 80 12.88 -11.42 -2.34
N GLN A 81 12.84 -12.59 -1.71
CA GLN A 81 11.84 -13.62 -2.02
C GLN A 81 10.42 -13.20 -1.62
N ASP A 82 10.27 -12.61 -0.43
CA ASP A 82 8.97 -12.12 0.06
C ASP A 82 8.46 -10.95 -0.80
N GLU A 83 9.35 -10.06 -1.25
CA GLU A 83 9.02 -8.96 -2.17
C GLU A 83 8.48 -9.50 -3.51
N ALA A 84 9.20 -10.43 -4.14
CA ALA A 84 8.76 -11.05 -5.39
C ALA A 84 7.38 -11.75 -5.24
N LYS A 85 7.16 -12.40 -4.09
CA LYS A 85 5.87 -13.04 -3.80
C LYS A 85 4.73 -12.03 -3.65
N VAL A 86 4.99 -10.90 -2.99
CA VAL A 86 4.01 -9.82 -2.86
C VAL A 86 3.67 -9.21 -4.22
N GLU A 87 4.67 -9.01 -5.09
CA GLU A 87 4.44 -8.55 -6.47
C GLU A 87 3.54 -9.53 -7.26
N ASP A 88 3.83 -10.83 -7.18
CA ASP A 88 3.01 -11.87 -7.82
C ASP A 88 1.57 -11.87 -7.29
N ASP A 89 1.38 -11.70 -5.98
CA ASP A 89 0.05 -11.66 -5.36
C ASP A 89 -0.73 -10.40 -5.76
N ILE A 90 -0.06 -9.25 -5.85
CA ILE A 90 -0.66 -8.01 -6.38
C ILE A 90 -1.13 -8.23 -7.82
N HIS A 91 -0.27 -8.75 -8.69
CA HIS A 91 -0.61 -9.00 -10.09
C HIS A 91 -1.77 -9.99 -10.24
N ARG A 92 -1.79 -11.05 -9.43
CA ARG A 92 -2.89 -12.02 -9.38
C ARG A 92 -4.21 -11.36 -9.01
N CYS A 93 -4.21 -10.50 -8.00
CA CYS A 93 -5.39 -9.75 -7.57
C CYS A 93 -5.88 -8.79 -8.66
N GLU A 94 -4.98 -8.06 -9.32
CA GLU A 94 -5.34 -7.17 -10.44
C GLU A 94 -6.07 -7.93 -11.56
N MET A 95 -5.53 -9.10 -11.96
CA MET A 95 -6.14 -9.94 -12.98
C MET A 95 -7.53 -10.47 -12.57
N GLN A 96 -7.71 -10.85 -11.31
CA GLN A 96 -9.01 -11.28 -10.80
C GLN A 96 -10.05 -10.15 -10.85
N TRP A 97 -9.67 -8.94 -10.43
CA TRP A 97 -10.56 -7.78 -10.47
C TRP A 97 -10.91 -7.38 -11.89
N LYS A 98 -9.92 -7.35 -12.79
CA LYS A 98 -10.15 -7.06 -14.21
C LYS A 98 -11.14 -8.03 -14.84
N ASN A 99 -10.96 -9.33 -14.60
CA ASN A 99 -11.88 -10.36 -15.11
C ASN A 99 -13.29 -10.20 -14.54
N LYS A 100 -13.42 -9.92 -13.25
CA LYS A 100 -14.72 -9.73 -12.61
C LYS A 100 -15.47 -8.52 -13.18
N ILE A 101 -14.78 -7.39 -13.32
CA ILE A 101 -15.35 -6.18 -13.93
C ILE A 101 -15.77 -6.44 -15.37
N GLU A 102 -14.97 -7.18 -16.14
CA GLU A 102 -15.30 -7.51 -17.53
C GLU A 102 -16.54 -8.39 -17.64
N ILE A 103 -16.69 -9.39 -16.76
CA ILE A 103 -17.89 -10.24 -16.71
C ILE A 103 -19.13 -9.41 -16.35
N GLU A 104 -19.05 -8.62 -15.27
CA GLU A 104 -20.18 -7.80 -14.82
C GLU A 104 -20.57 -6.74 -15.86
N ALA A 105 -19.60 -6.15 -16.57
CA ALA A 105 -19.87 -5.21 -17.66
C ALA A 105 -20.57 -5.88 -18.85
N LYS A 106 -20.17 -7.11 -19.21
CA LYS A 106 -20.83 -7.88 -20.28
C LYS A 106 -22.26 -8.25 -19.90
N ASP A 107 -22.50 -8.66 -18.66
CA ASP A 107 -23.83 -9.02 -18.16
C ASP A 107 -24.75 -7.80 -18.09
N LEU A 108 -24.25 -6.65 -17.65
CA LEU A 108 -24.99 -5.40 -17.65
C LEU A 108 -25.34 -4.95 -19.08
N LEU A 109 -24.39 -5.05 -20.02
CA LEU A 109 -24.63 -4.73 -21.43
C LEU A 109 -25.68 -5.66 -22.05
N LYS A 110 -25.65 -6.95 -21.73
CA LYS A 110 -26.65 -7.92 -22.18
C LYS A 110 -28.04 -7.55 -21.65
N THR A 111 -28.16 -7.32 -20.36
CA THR A 111 -29.42 -6.93 -19.70
C THR A 111 -29.98 -5.63 -20.29
N SER A 112 -29.11 -4.64 -20.52
CA SER A 112 -29.49 -3.38 -21.15
C SER A 112 -30.05 -3.59 -22.57
N LYS A 113 -29.39 -4.43 -23.39
CA LYS A 113 -29.87 -4.77 -24.74
C LYS A 113 -31.25 -5.43 -24.71
N GLU A 114 -31.47 -6.37 -23.79
CA GLU A 114 -32.77 -7.04 -23.62
C GLU A 114 -33.87 -6.03 -23.26
N VAL A 115 -33.61 -5.09 -22.35
CA VAL A 115 -34.55 -4.02 -21.99
C VAL A 115 -34.88 -3.14 -23.20
N PHE A 116 -33.87 -2.72 -23.97
CA PHE A 116 -34.08 -1.91 -25.16
C PHE A 116 -34.84 -2.67 -26.25
N GLU A 117 -34.61 -3.97 -26.40
CA GLU A 117 -35.34 -4.80 -27.35
C GLU A 117 -36.81 -4.95 -26.99
N VAL A 118 -37.12 -5.20 -25.71
CA VAL A 118 -38.51 -5.20 -25.21
C VAL A 118 -39.17 -3.84 -25.45
N SER A 119 -38.48 -2.74 -25.13
CA SER A 119 -39.00 -1.39 -25.36
C SER A 119 -39.24 -1.11 -26.85
N ARG A 120 -38.31 -1.50 -27.73
CA ARG A 120 -38.44 -1.36 -29.18
C ARG A 120 -39.64 -2.12 -29.70
N ASN A 121 -39.84 -3.37 -29.26
CA ASN A 121 -40.99 -4.19 -29.65
C ASN A 121 -42.32 -3.58 -29.19
N GLN A 122 -42.36 -3.01 -27.98
CA GLN A 122 -43.54 -2.28 -27.48
C GLN A 122 -43.85 -1.04 -28.33
N ILE A 123 -42.83 -0.25 -28.68
CA ILE A 123 -42.99 0.93 -29.53
C ILE A 123 -43.50 0.51 -30.92
N HIS A 124 -42.93 -0.52 -31.54
CA HIS A 124 -43.40 -1.03 -32.83
C HIS A 124 -44.87 -1.44 -32.78
N SER A 125 -45.28 -2.20 -31.76
CA SER A 125 -46.69 -2.57 -31.58
C SER A 125 -47.61 -1.35 -31.45
N LEU A 126 -47.19 -0.29 -30.75
CA LEU A 126 -47.99 0.93 -30.62
C LEU A 126 -48.07 1.72 -31.92
N VAL A 127 -46.97 1.76 -32.69
CA VAL A 127 -46.97 2.39 -34.03
C VAL A 127 -47.95 1.67 -34.96
N ASP A 128 -47.98 0.34 -34.93
CA ASP A 128 -48.91 -0.44 -35.74
C ASP A 128 -50.38 -0.21 -35.30
N GLU A 129 -50.65 -0.11 -34.00
CA GLU A 129 -51.97 0.27 -33.48
C GLU A 129 -52.41 1.67 -33.92
N VAL A 130 -51.50 2.66 -33.92
CA VAL A 130 -51.78 4.02 -34.39
C VAL A 130 -52.09 4.03 -35.88
N LYS A 131 -51.28 3.35 -36.71
CA LYS A 131 -51.53 3.23 -38.16
C LYS A 131 -52.87 2.58 -38.46
N PHE A 132 -53.24 1.55 -37.70
CA PHE A 132 -54.57 0.95 -37.79
C PHE A 132 -55.67 1.97 -37.51
N CYS A 133 -55.52 2.77 -36.45
CA CYS A 133 -56.47 3.82 -36.11
C CYS A 133 -56.57 4.89 -37.21
N GLU A 134 -55.45 5.34 -37.76
CA GLU A 134 -55.39 6.31 -38.86
C GLU A 134 -56.18 5.81 -40.07
N ASN A 135 -55.96 4.56 -40.48
CA ASN A 135 -56.68 3.96 -41.62
C ASN A 135 -58.20 3.86 -41.41
N GLU A 136 -58.64 3.44 -40.22
CA GLU A 136 -60.08 3.34 -39.90
C GLU A 136 -60.74 4.73 -39.77
N MET A 137 -59.99 5.77 -39.36
CA MET A 137 -60.49 7.14 -39.33
C MET A 137 -60.68 7.73 -40.74
N GLU A 138 -59.80 7.38 -41.68
CA GLU A 138 -59.91 7.82 -43.08
C GLU A 138 -61.07 7.13 -43.81
N ASN A 139 -61.38 5.87 -43.50
CA ASN A 139 -62.45 5.10 -44.13
C ASN A 139 -63.21 4.23 -43.11
N PRO A 140 -64.18 4.77 -42.36
CA PRO A 140 -64.92 4.00 -41.36
C PRO A 140 -65.83 2.97 -42.05
N ALA A 141 -65.42 1.71 -42.01
CA ALA A 141 -66.11 0.62 -42.71
C ALA A 141 -67.45 0.21 -42.04
N SER A 142 -67.61 0.46 -40.73
CA SER A 142 -68.81 0.09 -39.97
C SER A 142 -68.88 0.75 -38.57
N GLU A 143 -70.02 0.63 -37.88
CA GLU A 143 -70.15 1.03 -36.47
C GLU A 143 -69.23 0.19 -35.55
N ASP A 144 -69.02 -1.08 -35.90
CA ASP A 144 -68.10 -2.01 -35.24
C ASP A 144 -66.64 -1.56 -35.35
N SER A 145 -66.27 -0.92 -36.48
CA SER A 145 -64.96 -0.30 -36.68
C SER A 145 -64.72 0.84 -35.70
N LEU A 146 -65.74 1.65 -35.41
CA LEU A 146 -65.65 2.77 -34.47
C LEU A 146 -65.44 2.30 -33.02
N ILE A 147 -66.04 1.17 -32.64
CA ILE A 147 -65.85 0.55 -31.33
C ILE A 147 -64.39 0.06 -31.18
N ARG A 148 -63.84 -0.60 -32.21
CA ARG A 148 -62.44 -1.05 -32.21
C ARG A 148 -61.46 0.13 -32.17
N LEU A 149 -61.73 1.17 -32.95
CA LEU A 149 -60.98 2.42 -32.96
C LEU A 149 -60.93 3.06 -31.57
N TYR A 150 -62.09 3.18 -30.91
CA TYR A 150 -62.17 3.73 -29.55
C TYR A 150 -61.36 2.89 -28.53
N CYS A 151 -61.44 1.55 -28.62
CA CYS A 151 -60.66 0.66 -27.76
C CYS A 151 -59.15 0.83 -27.96
N SER A 152 -58.69 0.91 -29.21
CA SER A 152 -57.28 1.09 -29.57
C SER A 152 -56.74 2.46 -29.14
N LEU A 153 -57.51 3.55 -29.34
CA LEU A 153 -57.15 4.90 -28.90
C LEU A 153 -57.03 4.98 -27.37
N LYS A 154 -57.94 4.33 -26.64
CA LYS A 154 -57.89 4.27 -25.17
C LYS A 154 -56.65 3.53 -24.68
N LYS A 155 -56.27 2.44 -25.34
CA LYS A 155 -55.03 1.69 -25.05
C LYS A 155 -53.78 2.53 -25.30
N CYS A 156 -53.73 3.27 -26.41
CA CYS A 156 -52.65 4.20 -26.72
C CYS A 156 -52.52 5.33 -25.68
N SER A 157 -53.64 5.91 -25.24
CA SER A 157 -53.66 6.98 -24.25
C SER A 157 -53.13 6.54 -22.87
N ILE A 158 -53.51 5.34 -22.41
CA ILE A 158 -53.00 4.74 -21.16
C ILE A 158 -51.48 4.49 -21.26
N ASN A 159 -51.01 3.99 -22.41
CA ASN A 159 -49.58 3.75 -22.60
C ASN A 159 -48.75 5.04 -22.64
N LYS A 160 -49.28 6.15 -23.16
CA LYS A 160 -48.61 7.46 -23.15
C LYS A 160 -48.36 7.97 -21.72
N GLU A 161 -49.36 7.87 -20.85
CA GLU A 161 -49.26 8.23 -19.43
C GLU A 161 -48.26 7.31 -18.70
N CYS A 162 -48.32 5.99 -18.95
CA CYS A 162 -47.38 5.03 -18.37
C CYS A 162 -45.93 5.28 -18.81
N LEU A 163 -45.69 5.54 -20.10
CA LEU A 163 -44.34 5.83 -20.63
C LEU A 163 -43.76 7.11 -20.03
N LYS A 164 -44.56 8.19 -19.93
CA LYS A 164 -44.15 9.43 -19.24
C LYS A 164 -43.79 9.18 -17.77
N SER A 165 -44.56 8.35 -17.07
CA SER A 165 -44.31 8.04 -15.66
C SER A 165 -43.05 7.22 -15.42
N LYS A 166 -42.73 6.27 -16.32
CA LYS A 166 -41.50 5.46 -16.23
C LYS A 166 -40.27 6.28 -16.56
N TYR A 167 -40.30 7.06 -17.64
CA TYR A 167 -39.15 7.87 -18.05
C TYR A 167 -38.75 8.90 -16.98
N ASN A 168 -39.73 9.50 -16.28
CA ASN A 168 -39.46 10.44 -15.19
C ASN A 168 -38.96 9.79 -13.89
N LYS A 169 -39.26 8.49 -13.67
CA LYS A 169 -38.81 7.77 -12.47
C LYS A 169 -37.43 7.13 -12.63
N ASP A 170 -37.09 6.70 -13.84
CA ASP A 170 -35.85 5.96 -14.12
C ASP A 170 -34.71 6.86 -14.62
N ALA A 171 -34.99 8.08 -15.10
CA ALA A 171 -33.96 9.04 -15.51
C ALA A 171 -32.97 9.48 -14.41
N PRO A 172 -33.39 9.67 -13.13
CA PRO A 172 -32.44 9.99 -12.05
C PRO A 172 -31.55 8.79 -11.63
N LEU A 173 -31.98 7.55 -11.90
CA LEU A 173 -31.26 6.34 -11.49
C LEU A 173 -30.06 6.02 -12.40
N LEU A 174 -30.02 6.56 -13.62
CA LEU A 174 -28.88 6.40 -14.54
C LEU A 174 -27.67 7.27 -14.19
N ILE A 175 -27.83 8.29 -13.33
CA ILE A 175 -26.73 9.17 -12.87
C ILE A 175 -26.16 8.69 -11.52
N GLN A 176 -26.82 7.76 -10.83
CA GLN A 176 -26.38 7.19 -9.55
C GLN A 176 -25.81 5.77 -9.68
N LEU A 177 -25.16 5.44 -10.81
CA LEU A 177 -24.29 4.26 -10.88
C LEU A 177 -22.98 4.54 -10.13
N ASN A 178 -23.09 4.44 -8.80
CA ASN A 178 -22.10 3.87 -7.89
C ASN A 178 -20.63 4.16 -8.22
N ALA A 179 -20.14 5.29 -7.71
CA ALA A 179 -18.75 5.33 -7.25
C ALA A 179 -18.54 4.16 -6.27
N PRO A 180 -17.55 3.28 -6.46
CA PRO A 180 -17.26 2.26 -5.47
C PRO A 180 -16.90 3.00 -4.18
N SER A 181 -17.71 2.78 -3.15
CA SER A 181 -17.44 3.29 -1.81
C SER A 181 -16.05 2.82 -1.38
N GLY A 182 -15.10 3.76 -1.39
CA GLY A 182 -13.73 3.58 -0.93
C GLY A 182 -13.62 3.17 0.54
N ASP A 183 -14.74 3.08 1.25
CA ASP A 183 -14.80 2.84 2.69
C ASP A 183 -14.66 1.35 3.11
N ARG A 184 -14.44 0.42 2.17
CA ARG A 184 -14.09 -0.98 2.51
C ARG A 184 -12.66 -1.39 2.18
N LEU A 185 -11.87 -0.53 1.53
CA LEU A 185 -10.49 -0.88 1.12
C LEU A 185 -9.42 -0.71 2.20
N LEU A 186 -9.72 -0.05 3.32
CA LEU A 186 -8.81 0.04 4.47
C LEU A 186 -8.86 -1.19 5.40
N GLY A 187 -9.77 -2.14 5.16
CA GLY A 187 -9.98 -3.29 6.04
C GLY A 187 -8.98 -4.45 5.91
N CYS A 188 -8.27 -4.55 4.78
CA CYS A 188 -7.41 -5.70 4.48
C CYS A 188 -5.91 -5.38 4.40
N ILE A 189 -5.52 -4.10 4.24
CA ILE A 189 -4.11 -3.68 4.25
C ILE A 189 -3.73 -3.05 5.60
N GLY A 190 -4.70 -2.57 6.40
CA GLY A 190 -4.46 -1.88 7.67
C GLY A 190 -4.25 -2.75 8.91
N ARG A 191 -4.26 -4.09 8.83
CA ARG A 191 -4.19 -4.97 10.00
C ARG A 191 -2.83 -5.60 10.32
N ARG A 192 -1.75 -5.20 9.64
CA ARG A 192 -0.39 -5.72 9.91
C ARG A 192 0.65 -4.68 10.33
N LEU A 193 0.28 -3.41 10.49
CA LEU A 193 1.22 -2.32 10.82
C LEU A 193 1.00 -1.70 12.21
N TRP A 194 0.20 -2.32 13.07
CA TRP A 194 -0.08 -1.84 14.44
C TRP A 194 0.12 -2.96 15.45
N TYR A 195 1.35 -3.44 15.60
CA TYR A 195 1.81 -4.20 16.77
C TYR A 195 3.33 -4.14 16.85
N GLU A 196 3.90 -2.93 16.91
CA GLU A 196 5.31 -2.72 17.27
C GLU A 196 5.53 -1.23 17.56
N LYS A 197 4.95 -0.78 18.68
CA LYS A 197 5.34 0.39 19.45
C LYS A 197 4.40 0.46 20.64
N ASP A 198 4.77 -0.27 21.68
CA ASP A 198 4.64 0.19 23.05
C ASP A 198 5.67 -0.60 23.88
N VAL A 199 6.67 0.16 24.31
CA VAL A 199 7.62 -0.12 25.39
C VAL A 199 6.94 0.22 26.71
#